data_AF-A0A7R8WW26-F1
#
_entry.id   AF-A0A7R8WW26-F1
#
_cell.length_a   1.000
_cell.length_b   1.000
_cell.length_c   1.000
_cell.angle_alpha   90.00
_cell.angle_beta   90.00
_cell.angle_gamma   90.00
#
_symmetry.space_group_name_H-M   'P 1'
#
loop_
_entity.id
_entity.type
_entity.pdbx_description
1 polymer ?
#
loop_
_entity_poly.entity_id
_entity_poly.type
_entity_poly.pdbx_seq_one_letter_code
_entity_poly.pdbx_strand_id
1 'polypeptide(L)'
;MMMAGYAAGAEWGILYIRGEYPESVEVISNAIAELRAANLLGKNINGSSFNFDFKVIEAQGAYICGEETALINSIEGQRPEVRTRPPYPATYGLFGKPTVVSNVETLATLHYIIEHSGLNHKKIGTEKSAGTKLMSLDSFFNKPGLYEIEMGTPLRDVINLAGGFKSPVKALQIGGPLGGIVPVSKIDELN
;
A
#
# COMPACT_ATOMS: atom_id res chain seq x y z
N MET A 1 -10.68 1.33 1.28
CA MET A 1 -10.82 0.42 2.45
C MET A 1 -12.26 -0.04 2.69
N MET A 2 -13.27 0.84 2.76
CA MET A 2 -14.68 0.42 2.95
C MET A 2 -15.13 -0.65 1.95
N MET A 3 -14.78 -0.51 0.66
CA MET A 3 -15.06 -1.52 -0.38
C MET A 3 -14.44 -2.88 -0.11
N ALA A 4 -13.20 -2.92 0.38
CA ALA A 4 -12.55 -4.17 0.78
C ALA A 4 -13.23 -4.77 2.02
N GLY A 5 -13.61 -3.93 2.98
CA GLY A 5 -14.36 -4.34 4.16
C GLY A 5 -15.70 -4.97 3.81
N TYR A 6 -16.44 -4.36 2.89
CA TYR A 6 -17.69 -4.90 2.37
C TYR A 6 -17.50 -6.28 1.74
N ALA A 7 -16.51 -6.43 0.85
CA ALA A 7 -16.23 -7.70 0.18
C ALA A 7 -15.75 -8.80 1.14
N ALA A 8 -15.01 -8.43 2.19
CA ALA A 8 -14.48 -9.36 3.18
C ALA A 8 -15.44 -9.62 4.36
N GLY A 9 -16.55 -8.89 4.45
CA GLY A 9 -17.44 -8.93 5.62
C GLY A 9 -16.82 -8.34 6.89
N ALA A 10 -15.86 -7.42 6.77
CA ALA A 10 -15.23 -6.76 7.90
C ALA A 10 -16.02 -5.53 8.35
N GLU A 11 -16.13 -5.35 9.66
CA GLU A 11 -16.76 -4.16 10.27
C GLU A 11 -15.75 -3.05 10.62
N TRP A 12 -14.46 -3.35 10.53
CA TRP A 12 -13.39 -2.43 10.93
C TRP A 12 -12.30 -2.31 9.86
N GLY A 13 -11.93 -1.07 9.55
CA GLY A 13 -10.72 -0.72 8.80
C GLY A 13 -9.66 -0.15 9.74
N ILE A 14 -8.53 -0.83 9.89
CA ILE A 14 -7.43 -0.34 10.72
C ILE A 14 -6.35 0.27 9.83
N LEU A 15 -6.08 1.57 10.01
CA LEU A 15 -5.00 2.29 9.37
C LEU A 15 -3.82 2.38 10.34
N TYR A 16 -2.83 1.51 10.13
CA TYR A 16 -1.58 1.52 10.88
C TYR A 16 -0.58 2.44 10.17
N ILE A 17 -0.45 3.66 10.70
CA ILE A 17 0.33 4.73 10.09
C ILE A 17 1.64 4.89 10.86
N ARG A 18 2.75 5.05 10.14
CA ARG A 18 4.05 5.30 10.75
C ARG A 18 4.02 6.60 11.54
N GLY A 19 4.47 6.61 12.80
CA GLY A 19 4.45 7.81 13.65
C GLY A 19 5.35 8.94 13.14
N GLU A 20 6.35 8.62 12.32
CA GLU A 20 7.16 9.63 11.64
C GLU A 20 6.41 10.37 10.51
N TYR A 21 5.13 10.04 10.24
CA TYR A 21 4.28 10.67 9.23
C TYR A 21 3.10 11.43 9.87
N PRO A 22 3.33 12.47 10.69
CA PRO A 22 2.26 13.16 11.43
C PRO A 22 1.23 13.82 10.51
N GLU A 23 1.66 14.38 9.38
CA GLU A 23 0.75 14.95 8.37
C GLU A 23 -0.22 13.89 7.80
N SER A 24 0.28 12.67 7.56
CA SER A 24 -0.58 11.57 7.10
C SER A 24 -1.61 11.16 8.16
N VAL A 25 -1.22 11.16 9.44
CA VAL A 25 -2.16 10.88 10.54
C VAL A 25 -3.26 11.95 10.58
N GLU A 26 -2.89 13.22 10.46
CA GLU A 26 -3.84 14.34 10.45
C GLU A 26 -4.81 14.28 9.27
N VAL A 27 -4.29 14.18 8.04
CA VAL A 27 -5.10 14.14 6.81
C VAL A 27 -6.07 12.96 6.83
N ILE A 28 -5.60 11.78 7.22
CA ILE A 28 -6.46 10.58 7.31
C ILE A 28 -7.51 10.74 8.40
N SER A 29 -7.16 11.30 9.57
CA SER A 29 -8.10 11.52 10.66
C SER A 29 -9.21 12.51 10.26
N ASN A 30 -8.86 13.57 9.54
CA ASN A 30 -9.82 14.54 9.00
C ASN A 30 -10.74 13.88 7.95
N ALA A 31 -10.20 13.11 7.02
CA ALA A 31 -11.01 12.38 6.03
C ALA A 31 -11.99 11.38 6.69
N ILE A 32 -11.56 10.68 7.74
CA ILE A 32 -12.45 9.80 8.53
C ILE A 32 -13.55 10.61 9.22
N ALA A 33 -13.22 11.78 9.76
CA ALA A 33 -14.22 12.67 10.39
C ALA A 33 -15.25 13.18 9.37
N GLU A 34 -14.83 13.53 8.16
CA GLU A 34 -15.74 13.91 7.06
C GLU A 34 -16.69 12.77 6.68
N LEU A 35 -16.17 11.56 6.51
CA LEU A 35 -17.00 10.37 6.22
C LEU A 35 -18.01 10.11 7.35
N ARG A 36 -17.60 10.29 8.60
CA ARG A 36 -18.47 10.14 9.76
C ARG A 36 -19.56 11.22 9.80
N ALA A 37 -19.21 12.48 9.54
CA ALA A 37 -20.17 13.59 9.45
C ALA A 37 -21.19 13.40 8.32
N ALA A 38 -20.79 12.75 7.23
CA ALA A 38 -21.66 12.37 6.12
C ALA A 38 -22.51 11.11 6.39
N ASN A 39 -22.45 10.51 7.58
CA ASN A 39 -23.10 9.23 7.93
C ASN A 39 -22.69 8.05 7.03
N LEU A 40 -21.47 8.10 6.49
CA LEU A 40 -20.89 7.02 5.66
C LEU A 40 -20.08 6.01 6.48
N LEU A 41 -20.06 6.15 7.81
CA LEU A 41 -19.40 5.23 8.75
C LEU A 41 -20.36 4.90 9.91
N GLY A 42 -20.05 3.83 10.63
CA GLY A 42 -20.84 3.34 11.75
C GLY A 42 -21.78 2.21 11.34
N LYS A 43 -23.01 2.25 11.87
CA LYS A 43 -24.00 1.17 11.68
C LYS A 43 -25.01 1.51 10.59
N ASN A 44 -25.45 0.47 9.88
CA ASN A 44 -26.51 0.52 8.86
C ASN A 44 -26.27 1.64 7.83
N ILE A 45 -25.07 1.68 7.25
CA ILE A 45 -24.65 2.76 6.34
C ILE A 45 -25.64 2.84 5.17
N ASN A 46 -26.18 4.03 4.92
CA ASN A 46 -27.23 4.29 3.93
C ASN A 46 -28.47 3.37 4.05
N GLY A 47 -28.83 2.96 5.27
CA GLY A 47 -29.99 2.08 5.50
C GLY A 47 -29.77 0.62 5.06
N SER A 48 -28.53 0.25 4.73
CA SER A 48 -28.15 -1.14 4.43
C SER A 48 -27.90 -1.94 5.72
N SER A 49 -27.59 -3.23 5.60
CA SER A 49 -27.10 -4.07 6.70
C SER A 49 -25.58 -3.93 6.92
N PHE A 50 -24.89 -3.12 6.13
CA PHE A 50 -23.45 -2.97 6.19
C PHE A 50 -23.05 -1.99 7.31
N ASN A 51 -22.14 -2.46 8.17
CA ASN A 51 -21.53 -1.68 9.23
C ASN A 51 -20.03 -1.58 8.93
N PHE A 52 -19.46 -0.38 9.07
CA PHE A 52 -18.03 -0.18 8.90
C PHE A 52 -17.54 1.05 9.65
N ASP A 53 -16.45 0.93 10.39
CA ASP A 53 -15.78 2.07 11.02
C ASP A 53 -14.26 1.97 10.88
N PHE A 54 -13.58 3.09 11.10
CA PHE A 54 -12.14 3.18 11.01
C PHE A 54 -11.48 3.33 12.38
N LYS A 55 -10.27 2.80 12.49
CA LYS A 55 -9.34 3.12 13.57
C LYS A 55 -8.00 3.49 12.98
N VAL A 56 -7.48 4.66 13.37
CA VAL A 56 -6.09 5.04 13.10
C VAL A 56 -5.24 4.60 14.29
N ILE A 57 -4.13 3.95 13.99
CA ILE A 57 -3.12 3.53 14.96
C ILE A 57 -1.78 4.11 14.51
N GLU A 58 -1.18 4.91 15.37
CA GLU A 58 0.12 5.50 15.13
C GLU A 58 1.23 4.54 15.63
N ALA A 59 2.12 4.17 14.72
CA ALA A 59 3.21 3.24 14.99
C ALA A 59 4.40 3.92 15.67
N GLN A 60 5.12 3.20 16.53
CA GLN A 60 6.28 3.72 17.25
C GLN A 60 7.63 3.52 16.51
N GLY A 61 7.64 3.73 15.19
CA GLY A 61 8.89 3.87 14.41
C GLY A 61 9.73 2.60 14.15
N ALA A 62 9.14 1.41 14.22
CA ALA A 62 9.85 0.16 13.93
C ALA A 62 9.58 -0.37 12.51
N TYR A 63 10.63 -0.51 11.69
CA TYR A 63 10.53 -1.04 10.32
C TYR A 63 9.87 -2.43 10.27
N ILE A 64 10.16 -3.28 11.25
CA ILE A 64 9.61 -4.64 11.35
C ILE A 64 8.07 -4.63 11.47
N CYS A 65 7.47 -3.58 12.04
CA CYS A 65 6.01 -3.43 12.09
C CYS A 65 5.36 -3.24 10.71
N GLY A 66 6.15 -3.11 9.63
CA GLY A 66 5.64 -3.18 8.27
C GLY A 66 5.38 -4.61 7.78
N GLU A 67 5.95 -5.63 8.44
CA GLU A 67 5.61 -7.03 8.16
C GLU A 67 4.23 -7.37 8.71
N GLU A 68 3.44 -8.09 7.93
CA GLU A 68 2.02 -8.36 8.17
C GLU A 68 1.69 -8.89 9.58
N THR A 69 2.44 -9.88 10.09
CA THR A 69 2.16 -10.49 11.41
C THR A 69 2.77 -9.70 12.56
N ALA A 70 3.93 -9.07 12.34
CA ALA A 70 4.53 -8.15 13.29
C ALA A 70 3.67 -6.89 13.49
N LEU A 71 3.04 -6.40 12.42
CA LEU A 71 2.04 -5.32 12.46
C LEU A 71 0.88 -5.70 13.38
N ILE A 72 0.32 -6.90 13.20
CA ILE A 72 -0.79 -7.40 14.04
C ILE A 72 -0.36 -7.47 15.51
N ASN A 73 0.81 -8.06 15.80
CA ASN A 73 1.35 -8.09 17.17
C ASN A 73 1.48 -6.68 17.77
N SER A 74 1.97 -5.72 16.98
CA SER A 74 2.12 -4.34 17.42
C SER A 74 0.76 -3.69 17.79
N ILE A 75 -0.28 -3.94 16.99
CA ILE A 75 -1.64 -3.44 17.27
C ILE A 75 -2.20 -4.08 18.54
N GLU A 76 -1.90 -5.35 18.79
CA GLU A 76 -2.32 -6.07 20.00
C GLU A 76 -1.52 -5.69 21.25
N GLY A 77 -0.60 -4.71 21.15
CA GLY A 77 0.27 -4.27 22.23
C GLY A 77 1.36 -5.27 22.59
N GLN A 78 1.60 -6.27 21.74
CA GLN A 78 2.69 -7.23 21.86
C GLN A 78 3.97 -6.68 21.23
N ARG A 79 5.09 -7.35 21.50
CA ARG A 79 6.34 -7.05 20.78
C ARG A 79 6.14 -7.37 19.29
N PRO A 80 6.57 -6.48 18.36
CA PRO A 80 6.35 -6.65 16.93
C PRO A 80 7.33 -7.67 16.33
N GLU A 81 7.15 -8.93 16.69
CA GLU A 81 7.88 -10.07 16.14
C GLU A 81 7.02 -10.78 15.09
N VAL A 82 7.65 -11.40 14.10
CA VAL A 82 6.96 -12.17 13.06
C VAL A 82 6.38 -13.45 13.68
N ARG A 83 5.13 -13.78 13.36
CA ARG A 83 4.51 -15.04 13.75
C ARG A 83 4.86 -16.13 12.76
N THR A 84 5.20 -17.32 13.25
CA THR A 84 5.34 -18.51 12.41
C THR A 84 3.99 -18.86 11.79
N ARG A 85 3.97 -19.07 10.46
CA ARG A 85 2.78 -19.49 9.71
C ARG A 85 2.85 -21.01 9.51
N PRO A 86 1.73 -21.76 9.60
CA PRO A 86 0.38 -21.36 9.98
C PRO A 86 0.18 -21.12 11.50
N PRO A 87 -0.89 -20.41 11.93
CA PRO A 87 -2.01 -19.93 11.11
C PRO A 87 -1.70 -18.64 10.34
N TYR A 88 -2.40 -18.43 9.22
CA TYR A 88 -2.32 -17.21 8.42
C TYR A 88 -3.29 -16.15 8.97
N PRO A 89 -3.01 -14.84 8.84
CA PRO A 89 -3.90 -13.79 9.32
C PRO A 89 -5.33 -13.85 8.78
N ALA A 90 -5.48 -14.32 7.53
CA ALA A 90 -6.79 -14.52 6.90
C ALA A 90 -7.68 -15.53 7.65
N THR A 91 -7.11 -16.41 8.48
CA THR A 91 -7.87 -17.33 9.34
C THR A 91 -7.79 -16.95 10.82
N TYR A 92 -6.61 -16.52 11.28
CA TYR A 92 -6.37 -16.10 12.66
C TYR A 92 -5.40 -14.91 12.67
N GLY A 93 -5.97 -13.70 12.61
CA GLY A 93 -5.23 -12.45 12.58
C GLY A 93 -5.44 -11.63 13.84
N LEU A 94 -5.87 -10.38 13.65
CA LEU A 94 -6.03 -9.39 14.70
C LEU A 94 -7.09 -9.84 15.74
N PHE A 95 -6.68 -9.93 16.99
CA PHE A 95 -7.49 -10.43 18.12
C PHE A 95 -8.13 -11.81 17.84
N GLY A 96 -7.42 -12.65 17.08
CA GLY A 96 -7.88 -13.98 16.68
C GLY A 96 -9.03 -13.97 15.65
N LYS A 97 -9.32 -12.83 15.02
CA LYS A 97 -10.31 -12.72 13.94
C LYS A 97 -9.65 -12.86 12.57
N PRO A 98 -10.35 -13.42 11.55
CA PRO A 98 -9.92 -13.32 10.15
C PRO A 98 -9.58 -11.89 9.77
N THR A 99 -8.37 -11.67 9.27
CA THR A 99 -7.84 -10.33 8.98
C THR A 99 -7.11 -10.32 7.65
N VAL A 100 -7.42 -9.34 6.80
CA VAL A 100 -6.67 -9.06 5.58
C VAL A 100 -5.76 -7.87 5.84
N VAL A 101 -4.45 -8.07 5.72
CA VAL A 101 -3.46 -6.99 5.75
C VAL A 101 -3.04 -6.71 4.31
N SER A 102 -3.10 -5.45 3.91
CA SER A 102 -2.75 -5.03 2.55
C SER A 102 -2.16 -3.62 2.56
N ASN A 103 -1.33 -3.33 1.55
CA ASN A 103 -0.72 -2.01 1.39
C ASN A 103 -1.79 -0.97 1.04
N VAL A 104 -1.57 0.27 1.48
CA VAL A 104 -2.43 1.42 1.16
C VAL A 104 -2.62 1.61 -0.35
N GLU A 105 -1.57 1.40 -1.15
CA GLU A 105 -1.62 1.53 -2.62
C GLU A 105 -2.63 0.54 -3.20
N THR A 106 -2.56 -0.75 -2.80
CA THR A 106 -3.49 -1.79 -3.25
C THR A 106 -4.94 -1.44 -2.91
N LEU A 107 -5.20 -0.96 -1.69
CA LEU A 107 -6.56 -0.63 -1.25
C LEU A 107 -7.09 0.68 -1.85
N ALA A 108 -6.20 1.60 -2.23
CA ALA A 108 -6.55 2.83 -2.93
C ALA A 108 -6.95 2.54 -4.38
N THR A 109 -6.24 1.64 -5.06
CA THR A 109 -6.54 1.23 -6.45
C THR A 109 -7.94 0.64 -6.62
N LEU A 110 -8.54 0.10 -5.54
CA LEU A 110 -9.90 -0.43 -5.58
C LEU A 110 -10.94 0.59 -6.05
N HIS A 111 -10.75 1.88 -5.79
CA HIS A 111 -11.68 2.91 -6.24
C HIS A 111 -11.76 2.94 -7.78
N TYR A 112 -10.60 3.03 -8.42
CA TYR A 112 -10.50 3.00 -9.88
C TYR A 112 -11.08 1.70 -10.47
N ILE A 113 -10.77 0.55 -9.86
CA ILE A 113 -11.25 -0.76 -10.32
C ILE A 113 -12.79 -0.85 -10.27
N ILE A 114 -13.42 -0.31 -9.24
CA ILE A 114 -14.88 -0.35 -9.11
C ILE A 114 -15.55 0.61 -10.08
N GLU A 115 -14.97 1.79 -10.28
CA GLU A 115 -15.50 2.78 -11.21
C GLU A 115 -15.33 2.37 -12.68
N HIS A 116 -14.20 1.74 -13.03
CA HIS A 116 -13.82 1.44 -14.40
C HIS A 116 -13.89 -0.04 -14.77
N SER A 117 -14.22 -0.93 -13.84
CA SER A 117 -14.14 -2.40 -13.93
C SER A 117 -12.73 -3.00 -13.84
N GLY A 118 -12.65 -4.23 -13.32
CA GLY A 118 -11.43 -5.02 -13.30
C GLY A 118 -10.89 -5.36 -14.70
N LEU A 119 -11.76 -5.44 -15.72
CA LEU A 119 -11.33 -5.71 -17.10
C LEU A 119 -10.54 -4.53 -17.68
N ASN A 120 -10.92 -3.28 -17.37
CA ASN A 120 -10.16 -2.12 -17.81
C ASN A 120 -8.87 -1.96 -17.02
N HIS A 121 -8.88 -2.22 -15.71
CA HIS A 121 -7.65 -2.25 -14.91
C HIS A 121 -6.66 -3.30 -15.44
N LYS A 122 -7.14 -4.49 -15.85
CA LYS A 122 -6.31 -5.56 -16.44
C LYS A 122 -5.66 -5.18 -17.77
N LYS A 123 -6.20 -4.19 -18.50
CA LYS A 123 -5.59 -3.70 -19.76
C LYS A 123 -4.39 -2.80 -19.51
N ILE A 124 -4.22 -2.27 -18.30
CA ILE A 124 -3.09 -1.43 -17.92
C ILE A 124 -1.96 -2.34 -17.47
N GLY A 125 -0.75 -2.08 -17.95
CA GLY A 125 0.44 -2.88 -17.65
C GLY A 125 0.51 -4.21 -18.42
N THR A 126 1.07 -5.25 -17.80
CA THR A 126 1.32 -6.54 -18.47
C THR A 126 0.29 -7.60 -18.10
N GLU A 127 0.25 -8.69 -18.87
CA GLU A 127 -0.63 -9.83 -18.59
C GLU A 127 -0.43 -10.42 -17.18
N LYS A 128 0.83 -10.48 -16.71
CA LYS A 128 1.20 -11.03 -15.40
C LYS A 128 1.19 -9.99 -14.28
N SER A 129 1.15 -8.70 -14.62
CA SER A 129 1.22 -7.60 -13.67
C SER A 129 0.38 -6.45 -14.20
N ALA A 130 -0.90 -6.48 -13.84
CA ALA A 130 -1.87 -5.47 -14.23
C ALA A 130 -1.77 -4.23 -13.33
N GLY A 131 -2.20 -3.09 -13.89
CA GLY A 131 -2.31 -1.82 -13.20
C GLY A 131 -1.06 -0.96 -13.26
N THR A 132 -1.05 0.05 -12.40
CA THR A 132 0.05 0.99 -12.21
C THR A 132 0.81 0.68 -10.93
N LYS A 133 1.99 1.28 -10.81
CA LYS A 133 2.82 1.22 -9.61
C LYS A 133 3.41 2.59 -9.31
N LEU A 134 3.34 2.98 -8.05
CA LEU A 134 4.09 4.11 -7.54
C LEU A 134 5.57 3.73 -7.36
N MET A 135 6.44 4.48 -8.03
CA MET A 135 7.90 4.38 -8.01
C MET A 135 8.50 5.63 -7.36
N SER A 136 9.20 5.44 -6.24
CA SER A 136 9.94 6.50 -5.56
C SER A 136 11.37 6.57 -6.09
N LEU A 137 11.70 7.65 -6.78
CA LEU A 137 13.02 7.92 -7.31
C LEU A 137 13.78 8.85 -6.37
N ASP A 138 14.98 8.42 -5.97
CA ASP A 138 15.79 9.13 -4.98
C ASP A 138 16.50 10.36 -5.55
N SER A 139 17.24 11.04 -4.69
CA SER A 139 17.93 12.29 -5.03
C SER A 139 19.05 12.18 -6.08
N PHE A 140 19.46 10.98 -6.51
CA PHE A 140 20.47 10.83 -7.57
C PHE A 140 19.91 11.06 -8.98
N PHE A 141 18.59 11.04 -9.14
CA PHE A 141 17.92 11.43 -10.38
C PHE A 141 17.90 12.95 -10.55
N ASN A 142 17.90 13.43 -11.80
CA ASN A 142 17.80 14.87 -12.10
C ASN A 142 16.44 15.45 -11.67
N LYS A 143 15.36 14.66 -11.82
CA LYS A 143 14.02 14.95 -11.31
C LYS A 143 13.61 13.85 -10.33
N PRO A 144 14.02 13.93 -9.05
CA PRO A 144 13.61 12.97 -8.04
C PRO A 144 12.12 13.14 -7.72
N GLY A 145 11.47 12.10 -7.20
CA GLY A 145 10.06 12.18 -6.82
C GLY A 145 9.32 10.85 -6.86
N LEU A 146 8.00 10.94 -6.64
CA LEU A 146 7.08 9.82 -6.77
C LEU A 146 6.43 9.85 -8.16
N TYR A 147 6.56 8.76 -8.90
CA TYR A 147 6.01 8.61 -10.23
C TYR A 147 5.02 7.45 -10.24
N GLU A 148 3.84 7.66 -10.78
CA GLU A 148 2.94 6.57 -11.14
C GLU A 148 3.27 6.10 -12.55
N ILE A 149 3.63 4.83 -12.69
CA ILE A 149 3.97 4.21 -13.98
C ILE A 149 3.11 2.99 -14.23
N GLU A 150 2.89 2.63 -15.48
CA GLU A 150 2.25 1.36 -15.81
C GLU A 150 3.19 0.19 -15.48
N MET A 151 2.65 -0.90 -14.94
CA MET A 151 3.45 -2.10 -14.69
C MET A 151 4.02 -2.66 -15.99
N GLY A 152 5.33 -2.94 -16.01
CA GLY A 152 6.04 -3.33 -17.23
C GLY A 152 6.59 -2.17 -18.07
N THR A 153 6.47 -0.92 -17.59
CA THR A 153 7.24 0.19 -18.17
C THR A 153 8.74 -0.12 -18.09
N PRO A 154 9.49 -0.08 -19.21
CA PRO A 154 10.93 -0.32 -19.21
C PRO A 154 11.64 0.66 -18.27
N LEU A 155 12.58 0.15 -17.47
CA LEU A 155 13.31 0.98 -16.51
C LEU A 155 14.11 2.11 -17.18
N ARG A 156 14.54 1.91 -18.43
CA ARG A 156 15.15 2.95 -19.28
C ARG A 156 14.21 4.15 -19.44
N ASP A 157 12.93 3.89 -19.69
CA ASP A 157 11.93 4.94 -19.90
C ASP A 157 11.65 5.69 -18.59
N VAL A 158 11.60 4.98 -17.46
CA VAL A 158 11.49 5.60 -16.13
C VAL A 158 12.67 6.53 -15.85
N ILE A 159 13.90 6.11 -16.17
CA ILE A 159 15.10 6.94 -16.02
C ILE A 159 15.00 8.19 -16.91
N ASN A 160 14.54 8.03 -18.15
CA ASN A 160 14.36 9.15 -19.08
C ASN A 160 13.30 10.15 -18.60
N LEU A 161 12.17 9.66 -18.05
CA LEU A 161 11.12 10.50 -17.46
C LEU A 161 11.66 11.37 -16.30
N ALA A 162 12.55 10.79 -15.49
CA ALA A 162 13.24 11.49 -14.41
C ALA A 162 14.44 12.36 -14.90
N GLY A 163 14.68 12.43 -16.21
CA GLY A 163 15.74 13.22 -16.82
C GLY A 163 17.14 12.64 -16.64
N GLY A 164 17.28 11.35 -16.36
CA GLY A 164 18.57 10.69 -16.10
C GLY A 164 19.12 10.97 -14.70
N PHE A 165 20.42 10.71 -14.53
CA PHE A 165 21.13 10.84 -13.27
C PHE A 165 21.93 12.15 -13.18
N LYS A 166 22.15 12.64 -11.95
CA LYS A 166 23.00 13.81 -11.65
C LYS A 166 24.49 13.54 -11.82
N SER A 167 24.90 12.28 -11.70
CA SER A 167 26.28 11.82 -11.80
C SER A 167 26.33 10.40 -12.39
N PRO A 168 27.51 9.92 -12.83
CA PRO A 168 27.63 8.54 -13.29
C PRO A 168 27.18 7.52 -12.22
N VAL A 169 26.19 6.70 -12.58
CA VAL A 169 25.65 5.63 -11.73
C VAL A 169 26.10 4.27 -12.26
N LYS A 170 26.54 3.38 -11.38
CA LYS A 170 26.95 2.01 -11.75
C LYS A 170 25.82 1.00 -11.70
N ALA A 171 24.90 1.16 -10.75
CA ALA A 171 23.79 0.26 -10.53
C ALA A 171 22.64 0.95 -9.78
N LEU A 172 21.45 0.38 -9.88
CA LEU A 172 20.24 0.81 -9.18
C LEU A 172 19.80 -0.27 -8.19
N GLN A 173 19.38 0.13 -6.99
CA GLN A 173 18.68 -0.76 -6.07
C GLN A 173 17.18 -0.65 -6.32
N ILE A 174 16.54 -1.76 -6.70
CA ILE A 174 15.14 -1.80 -7.14
C ILE A 174 14.35 -2.70 -6.21
N GLY A 175 13.18 -2.24 -5.74
CA GLY A 175 12.32 -2.98 -4.82
C GLY A 175 12.55 -2.66 -3.34
N GLY A 176 13.14 -1.49 -3.05
CA GLY A 176 13.46 -1.07 -1.69
C GLY A 176 14.71 -1.74 -1.12
N PRO A 177 14.95 -1.66 0.20
CA PRO A 177 16.21 -2.09 0.82
C PRO A 177 16.46 -3.60 0.71
N LEU A 178 15.40 -4.39 0.53
CA LEU A 178 15.46 -5.85 0.35
C LEU A 178 15.48 -6.28 -1.11
N GLY A 179 15.40 -5.30 -2.02
CA GLY A 179 15.38 -5.51 -3.45
C GLY A 179 16.75 -5.78 -4.06
N GLY A 180 16.74 -6.14 -5.35
CA GLY A 180 17.96 -6.47 -6.10
C GLY A 180 18.74 -5.24 -6.54
N ILE A 181 20.02 -5.44 -6.83
CA ILE A 181 20.88 -4.43 -7.46
C ILE A 181 21.02 -4.76 -8.94
N VAL A 182 20.65 -3.81 -9.80
CA VAL A 182 20.72 -3.94 -11.26
C VAL A 182 21.81 -3.01 -11.80
N PRO A 183 22.88 -3.55 -12.41
CA PRO A 183 23.88 -2.73 -13.10
C PRO A 183 23.26 -1.91 -14.23
N VAL A 184 23.70 -0.67 -14.42
CA VAL A 184 23.18 0.21 -15.48
C VAL A 184 23.37 -0.40 -16.88
N SER A 185 24.43 -1.18 -17.07
CA SER A 185 24.70 -1.92 -18.31
C SER A 185 23.72 -3.05 -18.61
N LYS A 186 22.92 -3.47 -17.62
CA LYS A 186 21.94 -4.57 -17.72
C LYS A 186 20.49 -4.10 -17.78
N ILE A 187 20.24 -2.79 -17.67
CA ILE A 187 18.89 -2.24 -17.61
C ILE A 187 18.08 -2.55 -18.87
N ASP A 188 18.71 -2.46 -20.04
CA ASP A 188 18.03 -2.71 -21.32
C ASP A 188 17.81 -4.22 -21.58
N GLU A 189 18.35 -5.10 -20.74
CA GLU A 189 18.11 -6.56 -20.77
C GLU A 189 16.94 -6.96 -19.84
N LEU A 190 16.40 -6.02 -19.05
CA LEU A 190 15.21 -6.25 -18.23
C LEU A 190 13.96 -6.04 -19.09
N ASN A 191 13.23 -7.12 -19.33
CA ASN A 191 11.94 -7.09 -20.02
C ASN A 191 10.84 -6.52 -19.14
#